data_AF-A0A820E119-F1
#
_entry.id   AF-A0A820E119-F1
#
_cell.length_a   1.000
_cell.length_b   1.000
_cell.length_c   1.000
_cell.angle_alpha   90.00
_cell.angle_beta   90.00
_cell.angle_gamma   90.00
#
_symmetry.space_group_name_H-M   'P 1'
#
loop_
_entity.id
_entity.type
_entity.pdbx_description
1 polymer ?
#
loop_
_entity_poly.entity_id
_entity_poly.type
_entity_poly.pdbx_seq_one_letter_code
_entity_poly.pdbx_strand_id
1 'polypeptide(L)'
;MEIVEMIYRLVRSQFKNKSWNSWYGFRCSVNETVVRQTADALIATGLAAAGYQYVNLDGCWQGSRDAEGIIHSDPETFPTGIPAFDNK
;
A
#
# COMPACT_ATOMS: atom_id res chain seq x y z
N MET A 1 11.96 32.10 18.92
CA MET A 1 11.43 30.87 18.28
C MET A 1 11.79 29.74 19.23
N GLU A 2 10.85 29.30 20.06
CA GLU A 2 11.15 28.41 21.18
C GLU A 2 11.13 26.94 20.78
N ILE A 3 11.91 26.14 21.50
CA ILE A 3 12.06 24.68 21.31
C ILE A 3 10.71 23.96 21.22
N VAL A 4 9.71 24.43 21.97
CA VAL A 4 8.34 23.87 21.97
C VAL A 4 7.67 23.99 20.59
N GLU A 5 7.85 25.11 19.89
CA GLU A 5 7.29 25.33 18.55
C GLU A 5 8.00 24.47 17.49
N MET A 6 9.31 24.22 17.67
CA MET A 6 10.08 23.31 16.82
C MET A 6 9.65 21.85 17.01
N ILE A 7 9.40 21.43 18.26
CA ILE A 7 8.86 20.10 18.59
C ILE A 7 7.45 19.94 18.03
N TYR A 8 6.57 20.94 18.17
CA TYR A 8 5.22 20.91 17.59
C TYR A 8 5.24 20.81 16.06
N ARG A 9 6.18 21.51 15.40
CA ARG A 9 6.37 21.40 13.94
C ARG A 9 6.93 20.04 13.53
N LEU A 10 7.85 19.46 14.30
CA LEU A 10 8.41 18.12 14.06
C LEU A 10 7.34 17.01 14.24
N VAL A 11 6.51 17.09 15.28
CA VAL A 11 5.42 16.13 15.51
C VAL A 11 4.32 16.23 14.45
N ARG A 12 3.94 17.45 14.02
CA ARG A 12 3.02 17.62 12.87
C ARG A 12 3.63 17.20 11.53
N SER A 13 4.97 17.17 11.42
CA SER A 13 5.68 16.75 10.23
C SER A 13 5.80 15.23 10.09
N GLN A 14 5.73 14.47 11.19
CA GLN A 14 5.90 13.01 11.15
C GLN A 14 4.63 12.20 10.84
N PHE A 15 3.44 12.83 10.82
CA PHE A 15 2.16 12.17 10.46
C PHE A 15 1.59 12.63 9.11
N LYS A 16 2.44 13.04 8.16
CA LYS A 16 1.99 13.47 6.81
C LYS A 16 1.86 12.35 5.78
N ASN A 17 2.16 11.12 6.16
CA ASN A 17 2.13 9.99 5.25
C ASN A 17 0.71 9.47 5.13
N LYS A 18 -0.02 9.95 4.12
CA LYS A 18 -1.36 9.48 3.80
C LYS A 18 -1.26 8.19 2.99
N SER A 19 -2.26 7.34 3.12
CA SER A 19 -2.36 6.11 2.35
C SER A 19 -3.74 5.96 1.73
N TRP A 20 -3.78 5.24 0.62
CA TRP A 20 -4.98 4.58 0.14
C TRP A 20 -5.00 3.15 0.72
N ASN A 21 -6.18 2.61 1.02
CA ASN A 21 -6.33 1.22 1.48
C ASN A 21 -7.40 0.49 0.63
N SER A 22 -7.08 -0.71 0.16
CA SER A 22 -7.92 -1.50 -0.75
C SER A 22 -9.27 -1.91 -0.15
N TRP A 23 -9.34 -2.12 1.16
CA TRP A 23 -10.53 -2.65 1.84
C TRP A 23 -11.76 -1.76 1.64
N TYR A 24 -11.58 -0.44 1.69
CA TYR A 24 -12.69 0.51 1.66
C TYR A 24 -13.37 0.60 0.29
N GLY A 25 -12.69 0.23 -0.80
CA GLY A 25 -13.26 0.22 -2.14
C GLY A 25 -13.56 -1.18 -2.67
N PHE A 26 -12.69 -2.15 -2.37
CA PHE A 26 -12.63 -3.42 -3.09
C PHE A 26 -12.84 -4.66 -2.21
N ARG A 27 -12.58 -4.57 -0.90
CA ARG A 27 -12.61 -5.75 0.00
C ARG A 27 -11.78 -6.89 -0.61
N CYS A 28 -12.33 -8.11 -0.68
CA CYS A 28 -11.65 -9.26 -1.30
C CYS A 28 -11.66 -9.27 -2.85
N SER A 29 -12.22 -8.26 -3.52
CA SER A 29 -12.19 -8.16 -4.98
C SER A 29 -10.97 -7.39 -5.50
N VAL A 30 -9.98 -7.11 -4.64
CA VAL A 30 -8.73 -6.45 -5.03
C VAL A 30 -7.84 -7.42 -5.82
N ASN A 31 -7.15 -6.90 -6.84
CA ASN A 31 -6.20 -7.66 -7.64
C ASN A 31 -5.04 -6.75 -8.09
N GLU A 32 -4.04 -7.34 -8.73
CA GLU A 32 -2.83 -6.64 -9.20
C GLU A 32 -3.15 -5.43 -10.09
N THR A 33 -4.10 -5.57 -11.02
CA THR A 33 -4.52 -4.48 -11.92
C THR A 33 -5.06 -3.30 -11.14
N VAL A 34 -5.95 -3.55 -10.18
CA VAL A 34 -6.51 -2.49 -9.31
C VAL A 34 -5.42 -1.77 -8.54
N VAL A 35 -4.47 -2.51 -7.96
CA VAL A 35 -3.36 -1.94 -7.19
C VAL A 35 -2.47 -1.04 -8.06
N ARG A 36 -2.09 -1.51 -9.26
CA ARG A 36 -1.27 -0.74 -10.21
C ARG A 36 -2.01 0.51 -10.69
N GLN A 37 -3.26 0.36 -11.15
CA GLN A 37 -4.06 1.50 -11.61
C GLN A 37 -4.32 2.52 -10.50
N THR A 38 -4.46 2.08 -9.25
CA THR A 38 -4.57 2.99 -8.11
C THR A 38 -3.29 3.77 -7.90
N ALA A 39 -2.12 3.13 -7.96
CA ALA A 39 -0.83 3.82 -7.86
C ALA A 39 -0.68 4.87 -8.97
N ASP A 40 -0.99 4.50 -10.22
CA ASP A 40 -0.96 5.40 -11.37
C ASP A 40 -1.93 6.58 -11.18
N ALA A 41 -3.14 6.32 -10.69
CA ALA A 41 -4.14 7.35 -10.44
C ALA A 41 -3.71 8.32 -9.33
N LEU A 42 -3.07 7.84 -8.26
CA LEU A 42 -2.53 8.71 -7.21
C LEU A 42 -1.49 9.70 -7.77
N ILE A 43 -0.67 9.26 -8.72
CA ILE A 43 0.30 10.13 -9.42
C ILE A 43 -0.44 11.09 -10.35
N ALA A 44 -1.27 10.57 -11.25
CA ALA A 44 -1.93 11.35 -12.30
C ALA A 44 -2.87 12.44 -11.76
N THR A 45 -3.50 12.20 -10.60
CA THR A 45 -4.40 13.16 -9.94
C THR A 45 -3.69 14.15 -9.03
N GLY A 46 -2.37 13.99 -8.82
CA GLY A 46 -1.59 14.82 -7.90
C GLY A 46 -1.75 14.46 -6.42
N LEU A 47 -2.51 13.41 -6.08
CA LEU A 47 -2.67 12.93 -4.70
C LEU A 47 -1.34 12.45 -4.10
N ALA A 48 -0.47 11.85 -4.90
CA ALA A 48 0.88 11.48 -4.48
C ALA A 48 1.69 12.71 -4.04
N ALA A 49 1.64 13.80 -4.82
CA ALA A 49 2.27 15.08 -4.46
C ALA A 49 1.61 15.74 -3.22
N ALA A 50 0.32 15.47 -2.99
CA ALA A 50 -0.42 15.89 -1.80
C ALA A 50 -0.19 15.01 -0.55
N GLY A 51 0.71 14.00 -0.64
CA GLY A 51 1.16 13.18 0.49
C GLY A 51 0.57 11.76 0.57
N TYR A 52 -0.21 11.31 -0.41
CA TYR A 52 -0.66 9.91 -0.51
C TYR A 52 0.44 9.04 -1.11
N GLN A 53 1.38 8.60 -0.26
CA GLN A 53 2.60 7.91 -0.69
C GLN A 53 2.52 6.39 -0.59
N TYR A 54 1.47 5.85 0.00
CA TYR A 54 1.33 4.42 0.27
C TYR A 54 0.04 3.87 -0.34
N VAL A 55 0.16 2.74 -1.04
CA VAL A 55 -0.96 1.90 -1.48
C VAL A 55 -1.00 0.69 -0.54
N ASN A 56 -1.89 0.73 0.44
CA ASN A 56 -2.04 -0.32 1.43
C ASN A 56 -2.95 -1.42 0.86
N LEU A 57 -2.34 -2.57 0.59
CA LEU A 57 -3.06 -3.79 0.23
C LEU A 57 -3.54 -4.47 1.52
N ASP A 58 -4.84 -4.43 1.76
CA ASP A 58 -5.49 -5.10 2.89
C ASP A 58 -5.74 -6.59 2.59
N GLY A 59 -6.49 -7.29 3.45
CA GLY A 59 -6.69 -8.73 3.36
C GLY A 59 -7.21 -9.26 2.02
N CYS A 60 -7.12 -10.58 1.86
CA CYS A 60 -7.53 -11.36 0.69
C CYS A 60 -6.54 -11.29 -0.51
N TRP A 61 -5.33 -10.78 -0.31
CA TRP A 61 -4.23 -10.89 -1.29
C TRP A 61 -3.52 -12.24 -1.22
N GLN A 62 -3.57 -12.88 -0.05
CA GLN A 62 -2.79 -14.07 0.26
C GLN A 62 -3.33 -15.33 -0.39
N GLY A 63 -2.43 -16.15 -0.92
CA GLY A 63 -2.66 -17.49 -1.40
C GLY A 63 -2.23 -18.55 -0.37
N SER A 64 -1.64 -19.64 -0.87
CA SER A 64 -1.18 -20.76 -0.03
C SER A 64 0.23 -20.52 0.53
N ARG A 65 0.60 -21.32 1.55
CA ARG A 65 1.99 -21.41 2.01
C ARG A 65 2.75 -22.51 1.28
N ASP A 66 4.03 -22.32 1.02
CA ASP A 66 4.92 -23.37 0.50
C ASP A 66 5.32 -24.39 1.59
N ALA A 67 6.19 -25.34 1.23
CA ALA A 67 6.67 -26.39 2.12
C ALA A 67 7.52 -25.84 3.29
N GLU A 68 8.13 -24.68 3.09
CA GLU A 68 8.92 -23.93 4.06
C GLU A 68 8.05 -23.04 4.96
N GLY A 69 6.74 -22.96 4.68
CA GLY A 69 5.77 -22.19 5.45
C GLY A 69 5.70 -20.71 5.06
N ILE A 70 6.37 -20.29 3.98
CA ILE A 70 6.33 -18.94 3.42
C ILE A 70 4.98 -18.72 2.76
N ILE A 71 4.36 -17.58 3.03
CA ILE A 71 3.07 -17.21 2.43
C ILE A 71 3.31 -16.58 1.06
N HIS A 72 2.57 -17.05 0.05
CA HIS A 72 2.60 -16.49 -1.31
C HIS A 72 1.35 -15.66 -1.59
N SER A 73 1.42 -14.78 -2.59
CA SER A 73 0.21 -14.14 -3.11
C SER A 73 -0.65 -15.14 -3.88
N ASP A 74 -1.96 -14.89 -3.95
CA ASP A 74 -2.86 -15.70 -4.75
C ASP A 74 -2.57 -15.49 -6.25
N PRO A 75 -2.16 -16.53 -7.01
CA PRO A 75 -1.77 -16.38 -8.41
C PRO A 75 -2.95 -16.00 -9.33
N GLU A 76 -4.20 -16.18 -8.92
CA GLU A 76 -5.36 -15.75 -9.71
C GLU A 76 -5.55 -14.23 -9.66
N THR A 77 -5.25 -13.61 -8.51
CA THR A 77 -5.42 -12.17 -8.30
C THR A 77 -4.11 -11.38 -8.46
N PHE A 78 -2.96 -12.02 -8.24
CA PHE A 78 -1.61 -11.47 -8.36
C PHE A 78 -0.72 -12.38 -9.24
N PRO A 79 -0.98 -12.47 -10.56
CA PRO A 79 -0.27 -13.38 -11.46
C PRO A 79 1.24 -13.11 -11.56
N THR A 80 1.70 -11.86 -11.41
CA THR A 80 3.15 -11.57 -11.37
C THR A 80 3.77 -11.75 -9.99
N GLY A 81 2.96 -12.06 -8.98
CA GLY A 81 3.39 -12.12 -7.58
C GLY A 81 3.56 -10.75 -6.92
N ILE A 82 3.78 -10.78 -5.60
CA ILE A 82 4.19 -9.64 -4.79
C ILE A 82 5.66 -9.86 -4.41
N PRO A 83 6.60 -8.98 -4.79
CA PRO A 83 8.05 -9.23 -4.64
C PRO A 83 8.54 -9.57 -3.22
N ALA A 84 7.81 -9.13 -2.18
CA ALA A 84 8.13 -9.45 -0.79
C ALA A 84 7.79 -10.91 -0.41
N PHE A 85 6.91 -11.55 -1.16
CA PHE A 85 6.35 -12.88 -0.90
C PHE A 85 6.68 -13.88 -2.03
N ASP A 86 6.98 -13.38 -3.22
CA ASP A 86 7.18 -14.17 -4.42
C ASP A 86 8.49 -13.76 -5.11
N ASN A 87 9.42 -14.71 -5.27
CA ASN A 87 10.60 -14.54 -6.13
C ASN A 87 10.21 -14.86 -7.58
N LYS A 88 9.50 -13.93 -8.22
CA LYS A 88 9.07 -14.02 -9.62
C LYS A 88 9.55 -12.82 -10.42
#